data_AF-A0A2G2ZYC1-F1
#
_entry.id   AF-A0A2G2ZYC1-F1
#
_cell.length_a   1.000
_cell.length_b   1.000
_cell.length_c   1.000
_cell.angle_alpha   90.00
_cell.angle_beta   90.00
_cell.angle_gamma   90.00
#
_symmetry.space_group_name_H-M   'P 1'
#
loop_
_entity.id
_entity.type
_entity.pdbx_description
1 polymer ?
#
loop_
_entity_poly.entity_id
_entity_poly.type
_entity_poly.pdbx_seq_one_letter_code
_entity_poly.pdbx_strand_id
1 'polypeptide(L)'
;MGTFETLGLKQVVKTTEETLTVDSDHATFKLLSESDFAPYRETCKFMYIGLIQVAFKPLTLRGFLESFIVALRDGRNKNWKKSLIGTVQTSLAYGSVYFNVYPNLQISLTDENSLDALILSIKLHGYDCMPGTEVICICYKIYYKPIHNLNPMCRMMDFKNKTILMETNFCRSKVVTRRPIK
;
A
#
# COMPACT_ATOMS: atom_id res chain seq x y z
N MET A 1 -22.75 7.38 8.64
CA MET A 1 -21.54 7.87 9.32
C MET A 1 -21.24 6.87 10.43
N GLY A 2 -20.42 5.86 10.13
CA GLY A 2 -20.14 4.76 11.05
C GLY A 2 -19.02 5.17 11.99
N THR A 3 -19.32 5.19 13.28
CA THR A 3 -18.46 5.64 14.37
C THR A 3 -17.17 4.83 14.43
N PHE A 4 -16.06 5.50 14.11
CA PHE A 4 -14.74 5.17 14.64
C PHE A 4 -14.83 5.44 16.14
N GLU A 5 -15.09 4.43 16.97
CA GLU A 5 -14.54 4.32 18.33
C GLU A 5 -15.04 3.06 19.06
N THR A 6 -14.12 2.51 19.86
CA THR A 6 -14.23 1.33 20.73
C THR A 6 -14.28 -0.04 20.06
N LEU A 7 -13.15 -0.47 19.51
CA LEU A 7 -12.82 -1.90 19.45
C LEU A 7 -11.58 -2.15 20.32
N GLY A 8 -11.81 -2.51 21.59
CA GLY A 8 -10.79 -2.84 22.58
C GLY A 8 -10.01 -4.14 22.28
N LEU A 9 -9.35 -4.22 21.12
CA LEU A 9 -8.53 -5.35 20.69
C LEU A 9 -7.20 -4.81 20.14
N LYS A 10 -6.08 -5.42 20.56
CA LYS A 10 -4.71 -5.07 20.15
C LYS A 10 -4.61 -4.92 18.62
N GLN A 11 -4.54 -3.69 18.14
CA GLN A 11 -4.13 -3.39 16.77
C GLN A 11 -2.65 -3.74 16.64
N VAL A 12 -2.28 -4.48 15.60
CA VAL A 12 -0.90 -4.85 15.32
C VAL A 12 -0.36 -3.95 14.22
N VAL A 13 0.88 -3.50 14.40
CA VAL A 13 1.57 -2.62 13.45
C VAL A 13 2.79 -3.36 12.90
N LYS A 14 2.76 -3.65 11.60
CA LYS A 14 3.97 -4.04 10.85
C LYS A 14 4.71 -2.77 10.44
N THR A 15 6.03 -2.74 10.59
CA THR A 15 6.89 -1.69 10.03
C THR A 15 8.00 -2.35 9.23
N THR A 16 8.22 -1.88 8.00
CA THR A 16 9.25 -2.43 7.12
C THR A 16 9.92 -1.31 6.33
N GLU A 17 11.20 -1.49 6.05
CA GLU A 17 12.02 -0.59 5.24
C GLU A 17 12.68 -1.40 4.12
N GLU A 18 12.58 -0.91 2.89
CA GLU A 18 13.09 -1.54 1.67
C GLU A 18 13.75 -0.48 0.80
N THR A 19 14.69 -0.87 -0.06
CA THR A 19 15.37 0.04 -0.99
C THR A 19 15.03 -0.30 -2.44
N LEU A 20 15.03 0.74 -3.27
CA LEU A 20 14.79 0.64 -4.70
C LEU A 20 16.05 1.01 -5.47
N THR A 21 16.54 0.07 -6.28
CA THR A 21 17.67 0.24 -7.19
C THR A 21 17.23 0.63 -8.60
N VAL A 22 18.12 1.27 -9.37
CA VAL A 22 17.90 1.63 -10.79
C VAL A 22 18.32 0.48 -11.72
N ASP A 23 17.96 -0.75 -11.38
CA ASP A 23 18.20 -1.90 -12.27
C ASP A 23 17.11 -2.01 -13.34
N SER A 24 15.92 -1.50 -13.03
CA SER A 24 14.80 -1.41 -13.97
C SER A 24 13.89 -0.25 -13.63
N ASP A 25 13.19 0.27 -14.64
CA ASP A 25 12.20 1.33 -14.47
C ASP A 25 10.99 0.92 -13.62
N HIS A 26 10.87 -0.37 -13.29
CA HIS A 26 9.68 -0.97 -12.70
C HIS A 26 10.04 -1.90 -11.54
N ALA A 27 9.60 -1.57 -10.33
CA ALA A 27 9.73 -2.44 -9.16
C ALA A 27 8.37 -2.79 -8.57
N THR A 28 8.31 -3.95 -7.91
CA THR A 28 7.10 -4.43 -7.25
C THR A 28 7.46 -5.05 -5.90
N PHE A 29 6.76 -4.61 -4.86
CA PHE A 29 6.98 -5.04 -3.49
C PHE A 29 5.70 -5.65 -2.93
N LYS A 30 5.81 -6.86 -2.36
CA LYS A 30 4.71 -7.48 -1.61
C LYS A 30 4.76 -6.98 -0.19
N LEU A 31 3.71 -6.27 0.23
CA LEU A 31 3.68 -5.64 1.55
C LEU A 31 3.41 -6.65 2.68
N LEU A 32 2.98 -7.86 2.33
CA LEU A 32 2.66 -8.94 3.25
C LEU A 32 3.60 -10.13 3.03
N SER A 33 4.00 -10.76 4.12
CA SER A 33 4.86 -11.94 4.15
C SER A 33 4.27 -13.03 5.04
N GLU A 34 4.76 -14.24 4.88
CA GLU A 34 4.28 -15.40 5.64
C GLU A 34 4.44 -15.22 7.16
N SER A 35 5.49 -14.52 7.59
CA SER A 35 5.72 -14.14 8.98
C SER A 35 4.61 -13.28 9.58
N ASP A 36 3.87 -12.53 8.77
CA ASP A 36 2.74 -11.72 9.22
C ASP A 36 1.52 -12.59 9.52
N PHE A 37 1.40 -13.75 8.87
CA PHE A 37 0.22 -14.63 8.94
C PHE A 37 0.42 -15.79 9.88
N ALA A 38 1.63 -16.36 9.93
CA ALA A 38 1.96 -17.55 10.71
C ALA A 38 1.48 -17.50 12.17
N PRO A 39 1.63 -16.39 12.92
CA PRO A 39 1.18 -16.33 14.33
C PRO A 39 -0.33 -16.44 14.52
N TYR A 40 -1.13 -16.23 13.47
CA TYR A 40 -2.58 -16.10 13.58
C TYR A 40 -3.34 -17.22 12.88
N ARG A 41 -2.69 -18.10 12.10
CA ARG A 41 -3.39 -19.13 11.30
C ARG A 41 -4.17 -20.15 12.13
N GLU A 42 -3.69 -20.46 13.33
CA GLU A 42 -4.36 -21.43 14.20
C GLU A 42 -5.56 -20.84 14.92
N THR A 43 -5.52 -19.53 15.20
CA THR A 43 -6.55 -18.85 15.97
C THR A 43 -7.55 -18.18 15.05
N CYS A 44 -7.09 -17.34 14.14
CA CYS A 44 -7.89 -16.47 13.29
C CYS A 44 -8.05 -17.02 11.88
N LYS A 45 -9.15 -16.63 11.22
CA LYS A 45 -9.40 -16.98 9.81
C LYS A 45 -9.09 -15.83 8.87
N PHE A 46 -9.12 -14.60 9.37
CA PHE A 46 -8.95 -13.41 8.55
C PHE A 46 -8.06 -12.37 9.23
N MET A 47 -7.57 -11.46 8.40
CA MET A 47 -6.86 -10.26 8.80
C MET A 47 -7.56 -9.05 8.19
N TYR A 48 -7.92 -8.09 9.04
CA TYR A 48 -8.50 -6.81 8.61
C TYR A 48 -7.43 -5.72 8.57
N ILE A 49 -7.22 -5.11 7.41
CA ILE A 49 -6.29 -4.02 7.17
C ILE A 49 -7.04 -2.69 7.24
N GLY A 50 -6.78 -1.93 8.30
CA GLY A 50 -7.44 -0.64 8.55
C GLY A 50 -6.72 0.55 7.91
N LEU A 51 -5.38 0.54 7.95
CA LEU A 51 -4.55 1.64 7.46
C LEU A 51 -3.22 1.11 6.92
N ILE A 52 -2.78 1.68 5.80
CA ILE A 52 -1.45 1.52 5.25
C ILE A 52 -0.82 2.90 5.13
N GLN A 53 0.38 3.07 5.67
CA GLN A 53 1.18 4.27 5.50
C GLN A 53 2.42 3.92 4.70
N VAL A 54 2.75 4.69 3.68
CA VAL A 54 3.94 4.48 2.87
C VAL A 54 4.68 5.81 2.76
N ALA A 55 5.99 5.78 2.98
CA ALA A 55 6.89 6.91 2.86
C ALA A 55 8.04 6.58 1.92
N PHE A 56 8.48 7.58 1.18
CA PHE A 56 9.61 7.52 0.26
C PHE A 56 10.62 8.57 0.70
N LYS A 57 11.86 8.14 0.93
CA LYS A 57 12.97 9.01 1.29
C LYS A 57 13.99 8.99 0.14
N PRO A 58 14.49 10.15 -0.31
CA PRO A 58 15.57 10.17 -1.29
C PRO A 58 16.83 9.59 -0.65
N LEU A 59 17.51 8.70 -1.36
CA LEU A 59 18.86 8.23 -1.02
C LEU A 59 19.95 8.97 -1.81
N THR A 60 19.54 9.78 -2.79
CA THR A 60 20.40 10.67 -3.58
C THR A 60 20.34 12.11 -3.06
N LEU A 61 21.16 13.00 -3.63
CA LEU A 61 21.13 14.43 -3.32
C LEU A 61 19.75 15.03 -3.62
N ARG A 62 19.34 16.05 -2.85
CA ARG A 62 18.06 16.75 -3.09
C ARG A 62 18.15 17.64 -4.33
N GLY A 63 17.01 17.93 -4.95
CA GLY A 63 16.91 18.85 -6.09
C GLY A 63 16.75 18.19 -7.46
N PHE A 64 16.91 16.87 -7.54
CA PHE A 64 16.59 16.05 -8.72
C PHE A 64 15.08 16.09 -9.02
N LEU A 65 14.71 16.54 -10.23
CA LEU A 65 13.31 16.69 -10.70
C LEU A 65 12.66 15.36 -11.11
N GLU A 66 13.42 14.29 -11.01
CA GLU A 66 13.02 12.93 -11.27
C GLU A 66 11.77 12.59 -10.47
N SER A 67 10.87 11.88 -11.14
CA SER A 67 9.57 11.56 -10.61
C SER A 67 9.34 10.08 -10.67
N PHE A 68 8.37 9.62 -9.90
CA PHE A 68 7.96 8.24 -9.92
C PHE A 68 6.46 8.16 -9.72
N ILE A 69 5.89 7.09 -10.25
CA ILE A 69 4.50 6.73 -10.02
C ILE A 69 4.51 5.50 -9.13
N VAL A 70 3.75 5.57 -8.05
CA VAL A 70 3.49 4.43 -7.18
C VAL A 70 2.02 4.05 -7.26
N ALA A 71 1.76 2.75 -7.33
CA ALA A 71 0.44 2.15 -7.35
C ALA A 71 0.33 1.13 -6.23
N LEU A 72 -0.58 1.38 -5.28
CA LEU A 72 -1.02 0.36 -4.33
C LEU A 72 -2.18 -0.41 -4.96
N ARG A 73 -2.09 -1.74 -4.98
CA ARG A 73 -3.07 -2.59 -5.65
C ARG A 73 -3.30 -3.92 -4.95
N ASP A 74 -4.48 -4.50 -5.17
CA ASP A 74 -4.80 -5.89 -4.82
C ASP A 74 -4.33 -6.83 -5.93
N GLY A 75 -3.14 -7.41 -5.72
CA GLY A 75 -2.45 -8.26 -6.69
C GLY A 75 -3.19 -9.53 -7.09
N ARG A 76 -4.16 -9.96 -6.29
CA ARG A 76 -5.02 -11.12 -6.59
C ARG A 76 -5.88 -10.89 -7.83
N ASN A 77 -6.15 -9.63 -8.19
CA ASN A 77 -6.87 -9.29 -9.41
C ASN A 77 -5.93 -9.17 -10.61
N LYS A 78 -6.05 -10.10 -11.56
CA LYS A 78 -5.27 -10.10 -12.82
C LYS A 78 -5.47 -8.86 -13.67
N ASN A 79 -6.63 -8.20 -13.58
CA ASN A 79 -6.87 -6.95 -14.31
C ASN A 79 -6.21 -5.78 -13.57
N TRP A 80 -5.13 -5.26 -14.13
CA TRP A 80 -4.35 -4.17 -13.55
C TRP A 80 -5.21 -2.98 -13.11
N LYS A 81 -6.05 -2.45 -14.00
CA LYS A 81 -6.89 -1.27 -13.71
C LYS A 81 -7.89 -1.53 -12.59
N LYS A 82 -8.46 -2.74 -12.53
CA LYS A 82 -9.40 -3.13 -11.48
C LYS A 82 -8.69 -3.49 -10.16
N SER A 83 -7.40 -3.80 -10.20
CA SER A 83 -6.59 -4.08 -9.00
C SER A 83 -6.22 -2.83 -8.21
N LEU A 84 -6.23 -1.65 -8.84
CA LEU A 84 -5.78 -0.41 -8.21
C LEU A 84 -6.64 -0.03 -7.00
N ILE A 85 -5.96 0.15 -5.87
CA ILE A 85 -6.50 0.77 -4.65
C ILE A 85 -6.28 2.28 -4.75
N GLY A 86 -5.07 2.70 -5.10
CA GLY A 86 -4.74 4.11 -5.33
C GLY A 86 -3.37 4.28 -5.99
N THR A 87 -3.16 5.42 -6.63
CA THR A 87 -1.90 5.79 -7.23
C THR A 87 -1.46 7.19 -6.81
N VAL A 88 -0.15 7.38 -6.70
CA VAL A 88 0.47 8.69 -6.46
C VAL A 88 1.57 8.88 -7.48
N GLN A 89 1.56 10.01 -8.16
CA GLN A 89 2.70 10.49 -8.94
C GLN A 89 3.35 11.63 -8.18
N THR A 90 4.66 11.53 -7.93
CA THR A 90 5.38 12.51 -7.13
C THR A 90 6.88 12.53 -7.45
N SER A 91 7.62 13.46 -6.85
CA SER A 91 9.06 13.64 -6.96
C SER A 91 9.65 13.84 -5.56
N LEU A 92 10.87 13.36 -5.34
CA LEU A 92 11.62 13.55 -4.08
C LEU A 92 12.47 14.84 -4.09
N ALA A 93 12.38 15.66 -5.14
CA ALA A 93 13.13 16.92 -5.29
C ALA A 93 13.09 17.80 -4.04
N TYR A 94 11.93 17.83 -3.37
CA TYR A 94 11.63 18.70 -2.24
C TYR A 94 11.63 17.97 -0.88
N GLY A 95 12.10 16.72 -0.85
CA GLY A 95 12.18 15.89 0.36
C GLY A 95 11.29 14.66 0.33
N SER A 96 11.11 14.05 1.51
CA SER A 96 10.42 12.76 1.65
C SER A 96 8.91 12.89 1.49
N VAL A 97 8.33 12.04 0.64
CA VAL A 97 6.89 12.01 0.37
C VAL A 97 6.27 10.86 1.13
N TYR A 98 5.12 11.05 1.76
CA TYR A 98 4.34 9.96 2.32
C TYR A 98 2.89 10.02 1.87
N PHE A 99 2.22 8.87 1.95
CA PHE A 99 0.80 8.76 1.82
C PHE A 99 0.17 7.77 2.81
N ASN A 100 -1.07 8.05 3.19
CA ASN A 100 -1.92 7.15 3.99
C ASN A 100 -3.03 6.58 3.09
N VAL A 101 -3.37 5.31 3.25
CA VAL A 101 -4.51 4.66 2.58
C VAL A 101 -5.33 3.89 3.59
N TYR A 102 -6.66 4.08 3.55
CA TYR A 102 -7.62 3.35 4.37
C TYR A 102 -8.39 2.33 3.51
N PRO A 103 -7.80 1.17 3.18
CA PRO A 103 -8.43 0.25 2.23
C PRO A 103 -9.63 -0.48 2.84
N ASN A 104 -9.69 -0.59 4.18
CA ASN A 104 -10.69 -1.38 4.91
C ASN A 104 -10.78 -2.82 4.39
N LEU A 105 -9.64 -3.40 3.98
CA LEU A 105 -9.56 -4.68 3.28
C LEU A 105 -9.54 -5.84 4.27
N GLN A 106 -10.33 -6.88 4.01
CA GLN A 106 -10.27 -8.14 4.76
C GLN A 106 -9.63 -9.24 3.91
N ILE A 107 -8.60 -9.87 4.45
CA ILE A 107 -7.81 -10.92 3.79
C ILE A 107 -8.06 -12.24 4.51
N SER A 108 -8.30 -13.32 3.76
CA SER A 108 -8.41 -14.67 4.34
C SER A 108 -7.00 -15.23 4.54
N LEU A 109 -6.72 -15.75 5.73
CA LEU A 109 -5.40 -16.35 6.04
C LEU A 109 -5.21 -17.72 5.37
N THR A 110 -6.29 -18.30 4.87
CA THR A 110 -6.32 -19.59 4.15
C THR A 110 -6.35 -19.42 2.62
N ASP A 111 -6.43 -18.19 2.11
CA ASP A 111 -6.40 -17.93 0.66
C ASP A 111 -4.95 -18.07 0.17
N GLU A 112 -4.73 -18.93 -0.83
CA GLU A 112 -3.39 -19.19 -1.41
C GLU A 112 -2.73 -17.92 -1.96
N ASN A 113 -3.53 -16.94 -2.40
CA ASN A 113 -3.06 -15.68 -2.96
C ASN A 113 -3.10 -14.53 -1.96
N SER A 114 -3.30 -14.82 -0.67
CA SER A 114 -3.46 -13.83 0.39
C SER A 114 -2.26 -12.89 0.54
N LEU A 115 -1.04 -13.38 0.28
CA LEU A 115 0.18 -12.57 0.30
C LEU A 115 0.25 -11.56 -0.86
N ASP A 116 -0.47 -11.82 -1.97
CA ASP A 116 -0.56 -10.91 -3.11
C ASP A 116 -1.67 -9.87 -2.94
N ALA A 117 -2.39 -9.86 -1.81
CA ALA A 117 -3.49 -8.93 -1.59
C ALA A 117 -3.05 -7.46 -1.47
N LEU A 118 -1.78 -7.19 -1.15
CA LEU A 118 -1.23 -5.84 -1.05
C LEU A 118 0.12 -5.75 -1.76
N ILE A 119 0.08 -5.18 -2.96
CA ILE A 119 1.26 -4.97 -3.79
C ILE A 119 1.49 -3.48 -4.01
N LEU A 120 2.73 -3.04 -3.80
CA LEU A 120 3.20 -1.71 -4.14
C LEU A 120 4.03 -1.80 -5.42
N SER A 121 3.52 -1.25 -6.51
CA SER A 121 4.24 -1.19 -7.78
C SER A 121 4.74 0.22 -8.05
N ILE A 122 6.01 0.36 -8.36
CA ILE A 122 6.68 1.64 -8.56
C ILE A 122 7.23 1.69 -9.99
N LYS A 123 6.98 2.80 -10.67
CA LYS A 123 7.59 3.15 -11.95
C LYS A 123 8.45 4.40 -11.78
N LEU A 124 9.75 4.29 -12.02
CA LEU A 124 10.68 5.42 -12.04
C LEU A 124 10.57 6.19 -13.36
N HIS A 125 10.86 7.49 -13.33
CA HIS A 125 10.88 8.35 -14.51
C HIS A 125 12.01 9.38 -14.43
N GLY A 126 12.99 9.24 -15.31
CA GLY A 126 14.12 10.16 -15.46
C GLY A 126 15.31 9.89 -14.54
N TYR A 127 15.29 8.79 -13.77
CA TYR A 127 16.43 8.38 -12.94
C TYR A 127 17.55 7.83 -13.83
N ASP A 128 18.59 8.64 -14.05
CA ASP A 128 19.79 8.27 -14.81
C ASP A 128 20.96 8.02 -13.83
N CYS A 129 20.89 6.89 -13.13
CA CYS A 129 21.91 6.45 -12.20
C CYS A 129 22.56 5.15 -12.70
N MET A 130 23.78 4.89 -12.23
CA MET A 130 24.44 3.61 -12.53
C MET A 130 23.58 2.43 -12.03
N PRO A 131 23.53 1.30 -12.76
CA PRO A 131 22.85 0.09 -12.29
C PRO A 131 23.32 -0.31 -10.89
N GLY A 132 22.41 -0.82 -10.07
CA GLY A 132 22.64 -1.15 -8.66
C GLY A 132 22.62 0.05 -7.70
N THR A 133 22.53 1.29 -8.19
CA THR A 133 22.43 2.47 -7.32
C THR A 133 21.07 2.48 -6.62
N GLU A 134 21.08 2.50 -5.28
CA GLU A 134 19.88 2.71 -4.47
C GLU A 134 19.47 4.19 -4.53
N VAL A 135 18.26 4.46 -5.01
CA VAL A 135 17.79 5.84 -5.24
C VAL A 135 16.67 6.27 -4.30
N ILE A 136 15.85 5.32 -3.86
CA ILE A 136 14.70 5.59 -2.99
C ILE A 136 14.66 4.54 -1.88
N CYS A 137 14.52 5.01 -0.64
CA CYS A 137 14.17 4.18 0.49
C CYS A 137 12.65 4.25 0.71
N ILE A 138 12.02 3.08 0.81
CA ILE A 138 10.59 2.89 1.01
C ILE A 138 10.38 2.42 2.44
N CYS A 139 9.65 3.19 3.23
CA CYS A 139 9.24 2.76 4.56
C CYS A 139 7.72 2.59 4.56
N TYR A 140 7.20 1.48 5.05
CA TYR A 140 5.76 1.31 5.19
C TYR A 140 5.35 0.77 6.55
N LYS A 141 4.13 1.16 6.95
CA LYS A 141 3.44 0.65 8.13
C LYS A 141 2.08 0.10 7.75
N ILE A 142 1.76 -1.09 8.25
CA ILE A 142 0.44 -1.71 8.05
C ILE A 142 -0.20 -1.91 9.40
N TYR A 143 -1.37 -1.32 9.57
CA TYR A 143 -2.18 -1.45 10.77
C TYR A 143 -3.27 -2.46 10.50
N TYR A 144 -3.18 -3.60 11.19
CA TYR A 144 -4.10 -4.70 10.98
C TYR A 144 -4.61 -5.29 12.28
N LYS A 145 -5.68 -6.07 12.13
CA LYS A 145 -6.33 -6.79 13.21
C LYS A 145 -6.67 -8.22 12.76
N PRO A 146 -6.11 -9.25 13.39
CA PRO A 146 -6.57 -10.62 13.23
C PRO A 146 -8.02 -10.76 13.73
N ILE A 147 -8.87 -11.43 12.97
CA ILE A 147 -10.28 -11.66 13.32
C ILE A 147 -10.70 -13.09 12.99
N HIS A 148 -11.52 -13.68 13.86
CA HIS A 148 -12.04 -15.03 13.69
C HIS A 148 -13.18 -15.10 12.66
N ASN A 149 -14.11 -14.15 12.76
CA ASN A 149 -15.33 -14.16 11.96
C ASN A 149 -15.21 -13.18 10.80
N LEU A 150 -15.77 -13.58 9.66
CA LEU A 150 -15.91 -12.69 8.53
C LEU A 150 -16.92 -11.61 8.90
N ASN A 151 -16.60 -10.33 8.63
CA ASN A 151 -17.63 -9.32 8.59
C ASN A 151 -18.20 -9.32 7.15
N PRO A 152 -19.42 -9.84 6.91
CA PRO A 152 -19.96 -9.95 5.55
C PRO A 152 -20.08 -8.60 4.84
N MET A 153 -20.16 -7.48 5.58
CA MET A 153 -20.13 -6.13 5.01
C MET A 153 -18.75 -5.74 4.44
N CYS A 154 -17.67 -6.49 4.75
CA CYS A 154 -16.35 -6.33 4.12
C CYS A 154 -16.21 -7.10 2.81
N ARG A 155 -16.95 -8.22 2.61
CA ARG A 155 -16.99 -8.94 1.32
C ARG A 155 -17.74 -8.16 0.24
N MET A 156 -18.70 -7.33 0.65
CA MET A 156 -19.39 -6.37 -0.22
C MET A 156 -18.68 -5.01 -0.24
N MET A 157 -17.38 -4.99 -0.52
CA MET A 157 -16.75 -3.75 -1.01
C MET A 157 -17.08 -3.62 -2.49
N ASP A 158 -18.35 -3.32 -2.80
CA ASP A 158 -18.66 -2.71 -4.08
C ASP A 158 -18.01 -1.32 -4.05
N PHE A 159 -16.85 -1.20 -4.68
CA PHE A 159 -16.16 0.08 -4.86
C PHE A 159 -17.01 1.09 -5.65
N LYS A 160 -18.22 0.72 -6.11
CA LYS A 160 -19.16 1.66 -6.74
C LYS A 160 -19.60 2.81 -5.84
N ASN A 161 -19.41 2.81 -4.52
CA ASN A 161 -19.95 3.89 -3.66
C ASN A 161 -19.07 4.36 -2.48
N LYS A 162 -17.80 3.96 -2.38
CA LYS A 162 -16.92 4.40 -1.27
C LYS A 162 -15.66 5.09 -1.78
N THR A 163 -15.46 6.33 -1.35
CA THR A 163 -14.21 7.09 -1.55
C THR A 163 -13.12 6.46 -0.68
N ILE A 164 -12.09 5.89 -1.30
CA ILE A 164 -10.85 5.55 -0.60
C ILE A 164 -10.17 6.88 -0.25
N LEU A 165 -9.93 7.12 1.04
CA LEU A 165 -9.15 8.26 1.49
C LEU A 165 -7.67 7.94 1.25
N MET A 166 -7.03 8.77 0.42
CA MET A 166 -5.60 8.75 0.20
C MET A 166 -5.05 10.15 0.40
N GLU A 167 -4.29 10.32 1.47
CA GLU A 167 -3.74 11.61 1.88
C GLU A 167 -2.25 11.61 1.56
N THR A 168 -1.73 12.72 1.05
CA THR A 168 -0.30 12.92 0.82
C THR A 168 0.13 14.23 1.45
N ASN A 169 1.38 14.29 1.91
CA ASN A 169 1.93 15.46 2.58
C ASN A 169 2.29 16.62 1.67
N PHE A 170 2.39 16.38 0.35
CA PHE A 170 2.79 17.41 -0.61
C PHE A 170 1.66 17.76 -1.56
N CYS A 171 1.31 19.05 -1.61
CA CYS A 171 0.30 19.58 -2.55
C CYS A 171 0.68 19.39 -4.04
N ARG A 172 1.97 19.15 -4.34
CA ARG A 172 2.47 18.91 -5.71
C ARG A 172 2.37 17.44 -6.14
N SER A 173 2.05 16.53 -5.22
CA SER A 173 1.79 15.14 -5.56
C SER A 173 0.42 15.00 -6.23
N LYS A 174 0.36 14.26 -7.33
CA LYS A 174 -0.92 13.94 -7.97
C LYS A 174 -1.42 12.60 -7.43
N VAL A 175 -2.48 12.66 -6.63
CA VAL A 175 -3.15 11.47 -6.08
C VAL A 175 -4.35 11.11 -6.92
N VAL A 176 -4.47 9.84 -7.30
CA VAL A 176 -5.66 9.30 -7.96
C VAL A 176 -6.12 8.08 -7.21
N THR A 177 -7.28 8.16 -6.59
CA THR A 177 -7.98 7.01 -6.03
C THR A 177 -9.00 6.48 -7.03
N ARG A 178 -9.38 5.22 -6.87
CA ARG A 178 -10.42 4.61 -7.72
C ARG A 178 -11.72 5.42 -7.59
N ARG A 179 -12.20 5.97 -8.71
CA ARG A 179 -13.50 6.63 -8.79
C ARG A 179 -14.58 5.61 -9.16
N PRO A 180 -15.78 5.70 -8.59
CA PRO A 180 -16.90 4.88 -9.02
C PRO A 180 -17.31 5.22 -10.46
N ILE A 181 -17.68 4.21 -11.23
CA ILE A 181 -18.26 4.38 -12.57
C ILE A 181 -19.75 4.66 -12.34
N LYS A 182 -20.23 5.82 -12.83
CA LYS A 182 -21.65 6.19 -12.84
C LYS A 182 -22.47 5.21 -13.67
#